data_AF-A0A108UAI9-F1
#
_entry.id   AF-A0A108UAI9-F1
#
_cell.length_a   1.000
_cell.length_b   1.000
_cell.length_c   1.000
_cell.angle_alpha   90.00
_cell.angle_beta   90.00
_cell.angle_gamma   90.00
#
_symmetry.space_group_name_H-M   'P 1'
#
loop_
_entity.id
_entity.type
_entity.pdbx_description
1 polymer ?
#
loop_
_entity_poly.entity_id
_entity_poly.type
_entity_poly.pdbx_seq_one_letter_code
_entity_poly.pdbx_strand_id
1 'polypeptide(L)'
;MSIAAVFSFAAVLPAQAGPRTHYFELINRAHDRLVALAIAPAGSDRFEPRPLGEAIDGGGDSATVEWVGEHCVYDLRFTFGNGRAVIYSDIDVCRNRSLRIQPLRPGRAAADGVAVDASPAAADSAPTP
;
A
#
# COMPACT_ATOMS: atom_id res chain seq x y z
N MET A 1 61.81 -20.51 -1.28
CA MET A 1 60.63 -20.45 -2.17
C MET A 1 59.48 -19.85 -1.37
N SER A 2 59.12 -18.58 -1.62
CA SER A 2 57.94 -17.94 -1.02
C SER A 2 56.78 -18.04 -2.01
N ILE A 3 55.67 -18.62 -1.57
CA ILE A 3 54.42 -18.68 -2.33
C ILE A 3 53.58 -17.48 -1.90
N ALA A 4 53.39 -16.51 -2.79
CA ALA A 4 52.43 -15.42 -2.61
C ALA A 4 51.06 -15.88 -3.08
N ALA A 5 50.09 -16.01 -2.17
CA ALA A 5 48.70 -16.31 -2.50
C ALA A 5 47.95 -15.00 -2.77
N VAL A 6 47.48 -14.83 -4.01
CA VAL A 6 46.64 -13.69 -4.41
C VAL A 6 45.17 -14.09 -4.18
N PHE A 7 44.53 -13.48 -3.18
CA PHE A 7 43.09 -13.62 -2.96
C PHE A 7 42.34 -12.58 -3.80
N SER A 8 41.65 -13.04 -4.85
CA SER A 8 40.71 -12.22 -5.61
C SER A 8 39.40 -12.08 -4.84
N PHE A 9 39.07 -10.87 -4.40
CA PHE A 9 37.74 -10.52 -3.91
C PHE A 9 36.82 -10.21 -5.11
N ALA A 10 35.83 -11.06 -5.34
CA ALA A 10 34.75 -10.76 -6.27
C ALA A 10 33.69 -9.92 -5.52
N ALA A 11 33.53 -8.66 -5.92
CA ALA A 11 32.45 -7.81 -5.41
C ALA A 11 31.12 -8.22 -6.06
N VAL A 12 30.18 -8.72 -5.25
CA VAL A 12 28.79 -8.95 -5.69
C VAL A 12 28.04 -7.63 -5.50
N LEU A 13 27.71 -6.95 -6.60
CA LEU A 13 26.84 -5.78 -6.56
C LEU A 13 25.37 -6.24 -6.47
N PRO A 14 24.55 -5.68 -5.57
CA PRO A 14 23.11 -5.94 -5.60
C PRO A 14 22.54 -5.39 -6.91
N ALA A 15 21.82 -6.23 -7.65
CA ALA A 15 21.06 -5.78 -8.81
C ALA A 15 19.89 -4.91 -8.32
N GLN A 16 20.05 -3.59 -8.39
CA GLN A 16 18.97 -2.66 -8.11
C GLN A 16 18.03 -2.66 -9.32
N ALA A 17 16.95 -3.43 -9.20
CA ALA A 17 15.87 -3.37 -10.16
C ALA A 17 15.12 -2.06 -9.91
N GLY A 18 15.39 -1.03 -10.73
CA GLY A 18 14.73 0.26 -10.59
C GLY A 18 13.21 0.19 -10.74
N PRO A 19 12.52 1.34 -10.57
CA PRO A 19 11.07 1.38 -10.47
C PRO A 19 10.41 0.74 -11.67
N ARG A 20 9.52 -0.23 -11.42
CA ARG A 20 8.72 -0.85 -12.48
C ARG A 20 7.37 -0.18 -12.54
N THR A 21 7.09 0.49 -13.65
CA THR A 21 5.75 0.98 -13.95
C THR A 21 4.92 -0.15 -14.54
N HIS A 22 3.77 -0.42 -13.93
CA HIS A 22 2.75 -1.31 -14.47
C HIS A 22 1.36 -0.75 -14.17
N TYR A 23 0.37 -1.18 -14.96
CA TYR A 23 -1.01 -0.75 -14.81
C TYR A 23 -1.83 -1.85 -14.16
N PHE A 24 -2.59 -1.48 -13.14
CA PHE A 24 -3.35 -2.41 -12.32
C PHE A 24 -4.81 -1.97 -12.25
N GLU A 25 -5.73 -2.84 -12.64
CA GLU A 25 -7.17 -2.52 -12.63
C GLU A 25 -7.79 -2.85 -11.26
N LEU A 26 -8.41 -1.86 -10.63
CA LEU A 26 -9.18 -2.03 -9.41
C LEU A 26 -10.65 -2.09 -9.76
N ILE A 27 -11.31 -3.20 -9.41
CA ILE A 27 -12.74 -3.42 -9.66
C ILE A 27 -13.46 -3.41 -8.31
N ASN A 28 -14.25 -2.38 -8.05
CA ASN A 28 -14.96 -2.22 -6.80
C ASN A 28 -16.30 -2.96 -6.82
N ARG A 29 -16.30 -4.23 -6.39
CA ARG A 29 -17.55 -5.00 -6.21
C ARG A 29 -18.24 -4.70 -4.87
N ALA A 30 -17.67 -3.86 -4.01
CA ALA A 30 -18.36 -3.42 -2.81
C ALA A 30 -19.52 -2.47 -3.15
N HIS A 31 -20.38 -2.20 -2.17
CA HIS A 31 -21.51 -1.30 -2.34
C HIS A 31 -21.11 0.17 -2.25
N ASP A 32 -20.14 0.47 -1.39
CA ASP A 32 -19.65 1.83 -1.18
C ASP A 32 -18.58 2.21 -2.20
N ARG A 33 -18.49 3.51 -2.49
CA ARG A 33 -17.46 4.12 -3.31
C ARG A 33 -16.08 3.98 -2.65
N LEU A 34 -15.07 3.59 -3.43
CA LEU A 34 -13.67 3.61 -3.02
C LEU A 34 -13.10 5.02 -3.18
N VAL A 35 -12.59 5.61 -2.11
CA VAL A 35 -12.11 7.00 -2.11
C VAL A 35 -10.61 7.15 -1.88
N ALA A 36 -9.95 6.11 -1.33
CA ALA A 36 -8.50 6.11 -1.19
C ALA A 36 -7.91 4.70 -1.28
N LEU A 37 -6.68 4.64 -1.80
CA LEU A 37 -5.80 3.49 -1.75
C LEU A 37 -4.49 3.91 -1.06
N ALA A 38 -4.01 3.07 -0.16
CA ALA A 38 -2.65 3.15 0.37
C ALA A 38 -1.97 1.78 0.26
N ILE A 39 -0.66 1.76 0.08
CA ILE A 39 0.11 0.55 -0.18
C ILE A 39 1.29 0.45 0.78
N ALA A 40 1.64 -0.77 1.19
CA ALA A 40 2.87 -1.06 1.92
C ALA A 40 3.55 -2.29 1.29
N PRO A 41 4.89 -2.40 1.29
CA PRO A 41 5.54 -3.68 1.00
C PRO A 41 4.95 -4.78 1.90
N ALA A 42 4.81 -6.01 1.41
CA ALA A 42 4.19 -7.09 2.17
C ALA A 42 4.79 -7.24 3.58
N GLY A 43 3.92 -7.23 4.60
CA GLY A 43 4.31 -7.33 6.02
C GLY A 43 4.79 -6.03 6.66
N SER A 44 4.81 -4.91 5.93
CA SER A 44 5.12 -3.58 6.46
C SER A 44 3.84 -2.87 6.93
N ASP A 45 3.95 -2.11 8.03
CA ASP A 45 2.89 -1.22 8.54
C ASP A 45 2.97 0.21 7.97
N ARG A 46 4.02 0.51 7.21
CA ARG A 46 4.22 1.80 6.54
C ARG A 46 3.41 1.91 5.25
N PHE A 47 2.14 2.26 5.40
CA PHE A 47 1.24 2.50 4.27
C PHE A 47 1.40 3.91 3.70
N GLU A 48 1.72 3.98 2.42
CA GLU A 48 1.85 5.23 1.65
C GLU A 48 0.68 5.41 0.68
N PRO A 49 0.15 6.63 0.50
CA PRO A 49 -0.94 6.89 -0.44
C PRO A 49 -0.57 6.54 -1.89
N ARG A 50 -1.52 5.94 -2.61
CA ARG A 50 -1.44 5.72 -4.06
C ARG A 50 -2.63 6.40 -4.73
N PRO A 51 -2.40 7.39 -5.61
CA PRO A 51 -3.50 8.11 -6.27
C PRO A 51 -4.41 7.18 -7.07
N LEU A 52 -5.73 7.34 -6.87
CA LEU A 52 -6.76 6.69 -7.70
C LEU A 52 -7.10 7.52 -8.95
N GLY A 53 -6.75 8.81 -8.95
CA GLY A 53 -7.32 9.80 -9.86
C GLY A 53 -8.69 10.23 -9.34
N GLU A 54 -9.72 9.49 -9.73
CA GLU A 54 -11.09 9.68 -9.25
C GLU A 54 -11.50 8.57 -8.29
N ALA A 55 -12.56 8.81 -7.52
CA ALA A 55 -13.14 7.78 -6.67
C ALA A 55 -13.89 6.73 -7.53
N ILE A 56 -13.79 5.45 -7.17
CA ILE A 56 -14.37 4.35 -7.96
C ILE A 56 -15.72 3.97 -7.35
N ASP A 57 -16.79 4.04 -8.13
CA ASP A 57 -18.12 3.75 -7.63
C ASP A 57 -18.27 2.28 -7.22
N GLY A 58 -19.26 2.00 -6.36
CA GLY A 58 -19.61 0.64 -5.98
C GLY A 58 -20.33 -0.11 -7.11
N GLY A 59 -20.61 -1.39 -6.90
CA GLY A 59 -21.43 -2.18 -7.81
C GLY A 59 -20.68 -2.77 -9.03
N GLY A 60 -19.37 -2.60 -9.10
CA GLY A 60 -18.50 -3.20 -10.10
C GLY A 60 -17.85 -2.24 -11.07
N ASP A 61 -17.92 -0.94 -10.79
CA ASP A 61 -17.11 0.06 -11.48
C ASP A 61 -15.61 -0.22 -11.28
N SER A 62 -14.78 0.30 -12.20
CA SER A 62 -13.34 0.06 -12.17
C SER A 62 -12.51 1.25 -12.62
N ALA A 63 -11.26 1.29 -12.13
CA ALA A 63 -10.26 2.23 -12.59
C ALA A 63 -8.91 1.53 -12.78
N THR A 64 -8.17 1.97 -13.79
CA THR A 64 -6.77 1.58 -13.97
C THR A 64 -5.91 2.53 -13.17
N VAL A 65 -5.15 2.00 -12.21
CA VAL A 65 -4.17 2.78 -11.45
C VAL A 65 -2.76 2.53 -11.97
N GLU A 66 -1.97 3.59 -12.04
CA GLU A 66 -0.54 3.47 -12.30
C GLU A 66 0.17 2.97 -11.04
N TRP A 67 0.91 1.89 -11.18
CA TRP A 67 1.69 1.29 -10.12
C TRP A 67 3.17 1.49 -10.38
N VAL A 68 3.81 2.28 -9.51
CA VAL A 68 5.26 2.52 -9.56
C VAL A 68 5.86 2.09 -8.23
N GLY A 69 6.73 1.09 -8.26
CA GLY A 69 7.43 0.61 -7.07
C GLY A 69 8.53 -0.42 -7.37
N GLU A 70 9.34 -0.69 -6.36
CA GLU A 70 10.48 -1.63 -6.43
C GLU A 70 10.06 -3.07 -6.16
N HIS A 71 9.01 -3.27 -5.35
CA HIS A 71 8.49 -4.57 -4.95
C HIS A 71 7.39 -5.06 -5.89
N CYS A 72 7.08 -6.35 -5.83
CA CYS A 72 5.94 -6.95 -6.54
C CYS A 72 4.80 -7.35 -5.61
N VAL A 73 5.07 -7.62 -4.33
CA VAL A 73 4.06 -8.07 -3.37
C VAL A 73 3.80 -6.95 -2.36
N TYR A 74 2.55 -6.54 -2.23
CA TYR A 74 2.14 -5.44 -1.37
C TYR A 74 0.90 -5.79 -0.54
N ASP A 75 0.79 -5.14 0.61
CA ASP A 75 -0.46 -5.03 1.35
C ASP A 75 -1.18 -3.76 0.90
N LEU A 76 -2.46 -3.90 0.54
CA LEU A 76 -3.27 -2.82 -0.04
C LEU A 76 -4.38 -2.43 0.93
N ARG A 77 -4.37 -1.17 1.40
CA ARG A 77 -5.41 -0.61 2.24
C ARG A 77 -6.36 0.24 1.41
N PHE A 78 -7.60 -0.20 1.34
CA PHE A 78 -8.70 0.50 0.66
C PHE A 78 -9.56 1.23 1.68
N THR A 79 -9.87 2.49 1.44
CA THR A 79 -10.80 3.29 2.26
C THR A 79 -12.02 3.66 1.43
N PHE A 80 -13.20 3.43 2.00
CA PHE A 80 -14.49 3.68 1.35
C PHE A 80 -15.10 5.00 1.84
N GLY A 81 -16.02 5.56 1.07
CA GLY A 81 -16.69 6.83 1.38
C GLY A 81 -17.49 6.82 2.69
N ASN A 82 -17.82 5.64 3.23
CA ASN A 82 -18.45 5.48 4.54
C ASN A 82 -17.45 5.43 5.71
N GLY A 83 -16.16 5.66 5.47
CA GLY A 83 -15.11 5.67 6.48
C GLY A 83 -14.54 4.29 6.85
N ARG A 84 -15.09 3.20 6.31
CA ARG A 84 -14.54 1.85 6.53
C ARG A 84 -13.26 1.68 5.73
N ALA A 85 -12.35 0.87 6.27
CA ALA A 85 -11.15 0.44 5.57
C ALA A 85 -11.02 -1.09 5.58
N VAL A 86 -10.33 -1.63 4.57
CA VAL A 86 -9.97 -3.04 4.47
C VAL A 86 -8.55 -3.18 3.96
N ILE A 87 -7.83 -4.17 4.47
CA ILE A 87 -6.49 -4.52 4.02
C ILE A 87 -6.58 -5.84 3.26
N TYR A 88 -6.01 -5.83 2.06
CA TYR A 88 -5.75 -7.02 1.24
C TYR A 88 -4.26 -7.30 1.30
N SER A 89 -3.87 -8.41 1.92
CA SER A 89 -2.46 -8.76 2.08
C SER A 89 -1.91 -9.58 0.93
N ASP A 90 -0.59 -9.53 0.77
CA ASP A 90 0.19 -10.38 -0.14
C ASP A 90 -0.25 -10.30 -1.62
N ILE A 91 -0.63 -9.11 -2.09
CA ILE A 91 -1.07 -8.91 -3.47
C ILE A 91 0.14 -8.78 -4.39
N ASP A 92 0.33 -9.79 -5.25
CA ASP A 92 1.32 -9.76 -6.33
C ASP A 92 0.81 -8.93 -7.51
N VAL A 93 1.19 -7.65 -7.56
CA VAL A 93 0.79 -6.70 -8.62
C VAL A 93 1.58 -6.86 -9.90
N CYS A 94 2.74 -7.51 -9.85
CA CYS A 94 3.54 -7.81 -11.05
C CYS A 94 2.93 -8.97 -11.85
N ARG A 95 2.35 -9.96 -11.15
CA ARG A 95 1.73 -11.13 -11.78
C ARG A 95 0.26 -10.91 -12.14
N ASN A 96 -0.45 -10.10 -11.36
CA ASN A 96 -1.87 -9.85 -11.56
C ASN A 96 -2.11 -8.53 -12.29
N ARG A 97 -3.09 -8.52 -13.21
CA ARG A 97 -3.49 -7.29 -13.91
C ARG A 97 -4.64 -6.56 -13.23
N SER A 98 -5.35 -7.23 -12.33
CA SER A 98 -6.52 -6.67 -11.67
C SER A 98 -6.75 -7.24 -10.28
N LEU A 99 -7.47 -6.49 -9.46
CA LEU A 99 -7.99 -6.92 -8.16
C LEU A 99 -9.48 -6.58 -8.05
N ARG A 100 -10.26 -7.57 -7.61
CA ARG A 100 -11.69 -7.38 -7.31
C ARG A 100 -11.86 -7.21 -5.81
N ILE A 101 -12.21 -5.99 -5.41
CA ILE A 101 -12.54 -5.64 -4.02
C ILE A 101 -13.94 -6.19 -3.75
N GLN A 102 -14.06 -7.09 -2.78
CA GLN A 102 -15.32 -7.79 -2.50
C GLN A 102 -16.21 -6.95 -1.57
N PRO A 103 -17.54 -7.15 -1.60
CA PRO A 103 -18.42 -6.58 -0.60
C PRO A 103 -17.91 -6.87 0.80
N LEU A 104 -17.67 -5.80 1.55
CA LEU A 104 -17.36 -5.93 2.96
C LEU A 104 -18.55 -6.61 3.64
N ARG A 105 -18.30 -7.76 4.28
CA ARG A 105 -19.35 -8.41 5.07
C ARG A 105 -19.90 -7.40 6.08
N PRO A 106 -21.22 -7.36 6.29
CA PRO A 106 -21.80 -6.69 7.44
C PRO A 106 -21.27 -7.39 8.70
N GLY A 107 -20.20 -6.84 9.27
CA GLY A 107 -19.61 -7.28 10.53
C GLY A 107 -19.87 -6.20 11.57
N ARG A 108 -20.34 -6.62 12.76
CA ARG A 108 -20.55 -5.76 13.93
C ARG A 108 -19.37 -4.80 14.06
N ALA A 109 -19.66 -3.50 14.09
CA ALA A 109 -18.65 -2.44 14.09
C ALA A 109 -17.49 -2.78 15.03
N ALA A 110 -16.27 -2.54 14.54
CA ALA A 110 -14.99 -2.72 15.22
C ALA A 110 -15.08 -2.61 16.75
N ALA A 111 -15.14 -3.76 17.42
CA ALA A 111 -14.47 -3.95 18.69
C ALA A 111 -13.25 -4.79 18.34
N ASP A 112 -12.07 -4.38 18.79
CA ASP A 112 -10.77 -5.01 18.53
C ASP A 112 -10.10 -4.59 17.21
N GLY A 113 -9.83 -3.29 17.09
CA GLY A 113 -8.85 -2.75 16.15
C GLY A 113 -8.28 -1.47 16.74
N VAL A 114 -7.02 -1.51 17.14
CA VAL A 114 -6.24 -0.41 17.72
C VAL A 114 -6.53 0.90 17.00
N ALA A 115 -7.23 1.80 17.68
CA ALA A 115 -7.25 3.21 17.33
C ALA A 115 -5.83 3.74 17.56
N VAL A 116 -5.09 3.96 16.48
CA VAL A 116 -4.00 4.94 16.50
C VAL A 116 -4.68 6.29 16.60
N ASP A 117 -4.85 6.75 17.83
CA ASP A 117 -5.28 8.11 18.10
C ASP A 117 -4.32 9.06 17.36
N ALA A 118 -4.87 9.86 16.44
CA ALA A 118 -4.20 11.06 16.02
C ALA A 118 -4.18 12.00 17.22
N SER A 119 -3.13 11.88 18.04
CA SER A 119 -2.84 12.83 19.10
C SER A 119 -2.84 14.23 18.47
N PRO A 120 -3.70 15.16 18.91
CA PRO A 120 -3.58 16.54 18.50
C PRO A 120 -2.24 17.05 19.05
N ALA A 121 -1.38 17.52 18.15
CA ALA A 121 -0.21 18.29 18.53
C ALA A 121 -0.70 19.46 19.41
N ALA A 122 -0.18 19.48 20.63
CA ALA A 122 -0.49 20.46 21.65
C ALA A 122 -0.34 21.89 21.09
N ALA A 123 -1.35 22.71 21.36
CA ALA A 123 -1.12 24.11 21.64
C ALA A 123 -0.34 24.20 22.95
N ASP A 124 0.86 24.79 22.96
CA ASP A 124 1.23 25.74 24.02
C ASP A 124 2.53 26.50 23.76
N SER A 125 2.55 27.73 24.31
CA SER A 125 3.66 28.70 24.49
C SER A 125 3.91 29.65 23.31
N ALA A 126 3.85 30.97 23.47
CA ALA A 126 4.40 31.74 24.60
C ALA A 126 3.63 33.04 24.95
N PRO A 127 3.70 33.49 26.21
CA PRO A 127 3.45 34.88 26.59
C PRO A 127 4.69 35.77 26.39
N THR A 128 4.37 37.06 26.24
CA THR A 128 5.16 38.29 26.02
C THR A 128 6.31 38.54 27.00
N PRO A 129 7.31 39.38 26.64
CA PRO A 129 7.87 40.40 27.53
C PRO A 129 7.03 41.68 27.55
#